data_AF-A0A660LYG5-F1
#
_entry.id   AF-A0A660LYG5-F1
#
_cell.length_a   1.000
_cell.length_b   1.000
_cell.length_c   1.000
_cell.angle_alpha   90.00
_cell.angle_beta   90.00
_cell.angle_gamma   90.00
#
_symmetry.space_group_name_H-M   'P 1'
#
loop_
_entity.id
_entity.type
_entity.pdbx_description
1 polymer ?
#
loop_
_entity_poly.entity_id
_entity_poly.type
_entity_poly.pdbx_seq_one_letter_code
_entity_poly.pdbx_strand_id
1 'polypeptide(L)'
;AAQKLIKSKHRVKEFGEVFTPENIVKQMCDLCEPDISAVDKKIFEPTCGNGNFLVEILRRKLTSIPKKLRKNPSLAKASITDFELHILWVVSNIYAIDIQQDNVSEARRRMQNVVFDFVNNYKNSADFLSALNTIIEANIIVGNTLSDPSKIIFFDFTPDFEAKTFTISKHTLKEIEHTFENTTTANALKLKQAIQQLKSPPPKKQRPSLTIKKPKHKQNKVQIGLF
;
A
#
# COMPACT_ATOMS: atom_id res chain seq x y z
N ALA A 1 21.31 17.05 -0.88
CA ALA A 1 22.15 15.87 -0.59
C ALA A 1 21.69 14.72 -1.47
N ALA A 2 22.59 13.86 -1.96
CA ALA A 2 22.20 12.67 -2.73
C ALA A 2 21.32 11.73 -1.89
N GLN A 3 20.27 11.17 -2.48
CA GLN A 3 19.36 10.25 -1.78
C GLN A 3 20.10 8.97 -1.38
N LYS A 4 20.04 8.60 -0.10
CA LYS A 4 20.63 7.34 0.40
C LYS A 4 19.70 6.17 0.03
N LEU A 5 20.16 5.28 -0.85
CA LEU A 5 19.36 4.17 -1.40
C LEU A 5 19.46 2.85 -0.60
N ILE A 6 20.40 2.73 0.33
CA ILE A 6 20.55 1.56 1.21
C ILE A 6 20.92 2.03 2.61
N LYS A 7 20.42 1.37 3.67
CA LYS A 7 20.88 1.69 5.05
C LYS A 7 22.30 1.17 5.29
N SER A 8 22.58 -0.08 4.88
CA SER A 8 23.90 -0.72 4.96
C SER A 8 24.05 -1.88 3.96
N LYS A 9 25.29 -2.24 3.61
CA LYS A 9 25.58 -3.42 2.77
C LYS A 9 25.12 -4.73 3.41
N HIS A 10 25.13 -4.81 4.75
CA HIS A 10 24.64 -5.97 5.47
C HIS A 10 23.13 -6.16 5.25
N ARG A 11 22.33 -5.09 5.32
CA ARG A 11 20.88 -5.18 5.09
C ARG A 11 20.54 -5.54 3.64
N VAL A 12 21.33 -5.08 2.67
CA VAL A 12 21.22 -5.53 1.28
C VAL A 12 21.43 -7.04 1.18
N LYS A 13 22.45 -7.57 1.83
CA LYS A 13 22.79 -9.00 1.77
C LYS A 13 21.77 -9.89 2.47
N GLU A 14 21.37 -9.52 3.69
CA GLU A 14 20.51 -10.36 4.54
C GLU A 14 19.01 -10.21 4.20
N PHE A 15 18.57 -9.01 3.82
CA PHE A 15 17.15 -8.69 3.65
C PHE A 15 16.79 -8.20 2.24
N GLY A 16 17.76 -8.05 1.33
CA GLY A 16 17.51 -7.46 0.02
C GLY A 16 17.11 -5.98 0.06
N GLU A 17 17.38 -5.27 1.16
CA GLU A 17 16.89 -3.90 1.35
C GLU A 17 17.56 -2.90 0.39
N VAL A 18 16.76 -2.37 -0.53
CA VAL A 18 17.11 -1.25 -1.40
C VAL A 18 15.90 -0.32 -1.50
N PHE A 19 16.11 0.98 -1.30
CA PHE A 19 15.07 1.97 -1.43
C PHE A 19 14.98 2.46 -2.87
N THR A 20 13.79 2.32 -3.45
CA THR A 20 13.50 2.82 -4.80
C THR A 20 13.67 4.35 -4.84
N PRO A 21 14.47 4.89 -5.78
CA PRO A 21 14.66 6.34 -5.91
C PRO A 21 13.35 7.09 -6.17
N GLU A 22 13.25 8.33 -5.69
CA GLU A 22 12.01 9.12 -5.77
C GLU A 22 11.49 9.30 -7.21
N ASN A 23 12.38 9.56 -8.17
CA ASN A 23 12.01 9.73 -9.57
C ASN A 23 11.44 8.43 -10.18
N ILE A 24 11.93 7.27 -9.74
CA ILE A 24 11.44 5.96 -10.19
C ILE A 24 10.09 5.66 -9.56
N VAL A 25 9.92 5.96 -8.28
CA VAL A 25 8.62 5.82 -7.58
C VAL A 25 7.53 6.61 -8.30
N LYS A 26 7.80 7.88 -8.63
CA LYS A 26 6.86 8.74 -9.37
C LYS A 26 6.48 8.13 -10.73
N GLN A 27 7.48 7.73 -11.52
CA GLN A 27 7.24 7.10 -12.83
C GLN A 27 6.41 5.82 -12.71
N MET A 28 6.68 4.98 -11.72
CA MET A 28 5.90 3.77 -11.48
C MET A 28 4.47 4.07 -11.08
N CYS A 29 4.25 5.08 -10.23
CA CYS A 29 2.90 5.52 -9.88
C CYS A 29 2.16 6.10 -11.10
N ASP A 30 2.84 6.82 -12.00
CA ASP A 30 2.23 7.39 -13.22
C ASP A 30 1.66 6.30 -14.15
N LEU A 31 2.31 5.13 -14.20
CA LEU A 31 1.82 3.97 -14.97
C LEU A 31 0.55 3.34 -14.40
N CYS A 32 0.20 3.64 -13.14
CA CYS A 32 -0.96 3.09 -12.44
C CYS A 32 -2.12 4.08 -12.33
N GLU A 33 -2.03 5.23 -12.98
CA GLU A 33 -3.13 6.19 -13.05
C GLU A 33 -4.27 5.71 -13.97
N PRO A 34 -5.53 6.05 -13.68
CA PRO A 34 -5.99 6.88 -12.56
C PRO A 34 -6.23 6.13 -11.23
N ASP A 35 -6.12 4.80 -11.25
CA ASP A 35 -6.55 3.94 -10.12
C ASP A 35 -5.74 4.19 -8.85
N ILE A 36 -4.44 4.47 -8.97
CA ILE A 36 -3.58 4.70 -7.80
C ILE A 36 -3.95 6.00 -7.05
N SER A 37 -4.45 7.01 -7.77
CA SER A 37 -4.90 8.29 -7.21
C SER A 37 -6.35 8.31 -6.73
N ALA A 38 -7.15 7.31 -7.12
CA ALA A 38 -8.55 7.22 -6.73
C ALA A 38 -8.69 6.99 -5.21
N VAL A 39 -9.53 7.79 -4.54
CA VAL A 39 -9.62 7.83 -3.08
C VAL A 39 -10.20 6.56 -2.45
N ASP A 40 -11.05 5.86 -3.21
CA ASP A 40 -11.79 4.66 -2.82
C ASP A 40 -11.04 3.35 -3.15
N LYS A 41 -9.97 3.43 -3.95
CA LYS A 41 -9.17 2.27 -4.34
C LYS A 41 -8.18 1.89 -3.24
N LYS A 42 -8.21 0.62 -2.87
CA LYS A 42 -7.28 0.00 -1.91
C LYS A 42 -5.96 -0.34 -2.59
N ILE A 43 -4.85 0.03 -1.95
CA ILE A 43 -3.50 -0.26 -2.42
C ILE A 43 -2.77 -1.07 -1.36
N PHE A 44 -2.06 -2.11 -1.78
CA PHE A 44 -1.26 -2.95 -0.90
C PHE A 44 0.20 -3.00 -1.37
N GLU A 45 1.12 -2.70 -0.47
CA GLU A 45 2.56 -2.82 -0.69
C GLU A 45 3.13 -3.89 0.28
N PRO A 46 3.65 -5.03 -0.20
CA PRO A 46 4.07 -6.17 0.65
C PRO A 46 5.51 -6.11 1.20
N THR A 47 6.32 -5.12 0.80
CA THR A 47 7.75 -4.91 1.13
C THR A 47 8.09 -3.41 1.18
N CYS A 48 7.45 -2.66 2.06
CA CYS A 48 7.31 -1.22 1.85
C CYS A 48 8.55 -0.41 2.20
N GLY A 49 9.54 -1.05 2.83
CA GLY A 49 10.75 -0.42 3.33
C GLY A 49 10.38 0.79 4.18
N ASN A 50 11.07 1.89 3.97
CA ASN A 50 10.77 3.14 4.66
C ASN A 50 9.60 3.93 4.07
N GLY A 51 8.83 3.36 3.13
CA GLY A 51 7.55 3.92 2.66
C GLY A 51 7.65 4.87 1.46
N ASN A 52 8.65 4.77 0.59
CA ASN A 52 8.77 5.66 -0.58
C ASN A 52 7.53 5.63 -1.48
N PHE A 53 6.98 4.45 -1.79
CA PHE A 53 5.72 4.34 -2.53
C PHE A 53 4.54 4.88 -1.73
N LEU A 54 4.46 4.54 -0.44
CA LEU A 54 3.34 4.92 0.42
C LEU A 54 3.15 6.45 0.48
N VAL A 55 4.25 7.20 0.62
CA VAL A 55 4.18 8.67 0.66
C VAL A 55 3.75 9.27 -0.68
N GLU A 56 4.21 8.73 -1.81
CA GLU A 56 3.82 9.23 -3.13
C GLU A 56 2.35 8.93 -3.41
N ILE A 57 1.90 7.71 -3.14
CA ILE A 57 0.51 7.27 -3.30
C ILE A 57 -0.42 8.11 -2.42
N LEU A 58 -0.05 8.31 -1.14
CA LEU A 58 -0.84 9.11 -0.21
C LEU A 58 -0.97 10.57 -0.69
N ARG A 59 0.11 11.20 -1.15
CA ARG A 59 0.06 12.57 -1.70
C ARG A 59 -0.90 12.68 -2.89
N ARG A 60 -0.85 11.71 -3.80
CA ARG A 60 -1.74 11.65 -4.96
C ARG A 60 -3.20 11.53 -4.54
N LYS A 61 -3.53 10.56 -3.69
CA LYS A 61 -4.90 10.37 -3.18
C LYS A 61 -5.43 11.58 -2.40
N LEU A 62 -4.62 12.20 -1.53
CA LEU A 62 -5.02 13.43 -0.83
C LEU A 62 -5.29 14.58 -1.79
N THR A 63 -4.48 14.72 -2.84
CA THR A 63 -4.67 15.75 -3.87
C THR A 63 -5.98 15.56 -4.63
N SER A 64 -6.42 14.31 -4.84
CA SER A 64 -7.70 13.94 -5.44
C SER A 64 -8.93 14.31 -4.59
N ILE A 65 -8.78 14.63 -3.30
CA ILE A 65 -9.91 15.05 -2.45
C ILE A 65 -10.49 16.36 -3.00
N PRO A 66 -11.80 16.42 -3.33
CA PRO A 66 -12.44 17.61 -3.91
C PRO A 66 -12.22 18.87 -3.07
N LYS A 67 -11.77 19.96 -3.71
CA LYS A 67 -11.53 21.25 -3.05
C LYS A 67 -12.76 21.79 -2.30
N LYS A 68 -13.98 21.48 -2.77
CA LYS A 68 -15.23 21.89 -2.12
C LYS A 68 -15.40 21.36 -0.69
N LEU A 69 -14.79 20.22 -0.37
CA LEU A 69 -14.80 19.63 0.97
C LEU A 69 -13.80 20.31 1.90
N ARG A 70 -12.77 20.97 1.35
CA ARG A 70 -11.73 21.68 2.11
C ARG A 70 -12.21 23.02 2.70
N LYS A 71 -13.52 23.26 2.74
CA LYS A 71 -14.06 24.46 3.36
C LYS A 71 -13.91 24.34 4.87
N ASN A 72 -13.36 25.38 5.48
CA ASN A 72 -13.14 25.45 6.92
C ASN A 72 -14.50 25.31 7.62
N PRO A 73 -14.73 24.26 8.42
CA PRO A 73 -15.92 24.22 9.25
C PRO A 73 -15.76 25.32 10.30
N SER A 74 -16.72 26.24 10.29
CA SER A 74 -16.88 27.20 11.38
C SER A 74 -16.86 26.43 12.69
N LEU A 75 -16.06 26.90 13.65
CA LEU A 75 -15.81 26.32 14.97
C LEU A 75 -17.13 25.91 15.66
N ALA A 76 -17.58 24.69 15.40
CA ALA A 76 -18.74 24.09 16.03
C ALA A 76 -18.38 22.65 16.44
N LYS A 77 -17.98 22.54 17.71
CA LYS A 77 -17.91 21.33 18.57
C LYS A 77 -17.36 20.01 17.97
N ALA A 78 -16.22 19.59 18.54
CA ALA A 78 -15.88 18.23 18.98
C ALA A 78 -16.35 17.05 18.12
N SER A 79 -16.30 17.17 16.78
CA SER A 79 -16.70 16.10 15.88
C SER A 79 -15.84 16.13 14.62
N ILE A 80 -15.54 14.95 14.09
CA ILE A 80 -14.78 14.78 12.86
C ILE A 80 -15.56 15.41 11.69
N THR A 81 -14.92 16.35 11.02
CA THR A 81 -15.48 17.08 9.87
C THR A 81 -15.56 16.20 8.63
N ASP A 82 -16.33 16.59 7.61
CA ASP A 82 -16.35 15.85 6.33
C ASP A 82 -14.96 15.75 5.71
N PHE A 83 -14.18 16.83 5.81
CA PHE A 83 -12.83 16.88 5.28
C PHE A 83 -11.90 15.90 6.00
N GLU A 84 -11.89 15.93 7.33
CA GLU A 84 -11.10 15.00 8.16
C GLU A 84 -11.52 13.55 7.89
N LEU A 85 -12.82 13.26 7.81
CA LEU A 85 -13.31 11.90 7.54
C LEU A 85 -12.88 11.39 6.16
N HIS A 86 -12.87 12.24 5.13
CA HIS A 86 -12.35 11.88 3.81
C HIS A 86 -10.84 11.60 3.84
N ILE A 87 -10.07 12.36 4.63
CA ILE A 87 -8.64 12.09 4.82
C ILE A 87 -8.43 10.74 5.49
N LEU A 88 -9.18 10.45 6.57
CA LEU A 88 -9.12 9.16 7.25
C LEU A 88 -9.47 8.00 6.28
N TRP A 89 -10.47 8.18 5.42
CA TRP A 89 -10.83 7.19 4.40
C TRP A 89 -9.73 6.99 3.36
N VAL A 90 -9.08 8.06 2.90
CA VAL A 90 -7.94 7.95 1.98
C VAL A 90 -6.79 7.16 2.61
N VAL A 91 -6.45 7.46 3.86
CA VAL A 91 -5.37 6.79 4.59
C VAL A 91 -5.73 5.33 4.88
N SER A 92 -7.00 5.04 5.17
CA SER A 92 -7.48 3.68 5.46
C SER A 92 -7.42 2.73 4.27
N ASN A 93 -7.34 3.27 3.04
CA ASN A 93 -7.21 2.49 1.80
C ASN A 93 -5.75 2.21 1.39
N ILE A 94 -4.76 2.53 2.23
CA ILE A 94 -3.34 2.22 1.99
C ILE A 94 -2.88 1.19 3.02
N TYR A 95 -2.44 0.03 2.53
CA TYR A 95 -1.96 -1.10 3.33
C TYR A 95 -0.51 -1.39 3.00
N ALA A 96 0.28 -1.74 4.01
CA ALA A 96 1.66 -2.11 3.76
C ALA A 96 2.27 -3.05 4.80
N ILE A 97 3.25 -3.84 4.36
CA ILE A 97 4.04 -4.71 5.21
C ILE A 97 5.53 -4.48 4.94
N ASP A 98 6.34 -4.52 5.99
CA ASP A 98 7.78 -4.74 5.87
C ASP A 98 8.26 -5.65 6.99
N ILE A 99 9.35 -6.40 6.77
CA ILE A 99 9.89 -7.30 7.78
C ILE A 99 10.68 -6.56 8.87
N GLN A 100 11.13 -5.33 8.59
CA GLN A 100 11.98 -4.55 9.49
C GLN A 100 11.16 -3.52 10.26
N GLN A 101 11.18 -3.62 11.60
CA GLN A 101 10.44 -2.71 12.48
C GLN A 101 10.84 -1.24 12.30
N ASP A 102 12.12 -0.95 12.09
CA ASP A 102 12.61 0.42 11.93
C ASP A 102 12.12 1.06 10.62
N ASN A 103 12.01 0.26 9.56
CA ASN A 103 11.43 0.68 8.29
C ASN A 103 9.95 1.01 8.43
N VAL A 104 9.17 0.14 9.06
CA VAL A 104 7.74 0.36 9.33
C VAL A 104 7.53 1.62 10.16
N SER A 105 8.29 1.80 11.25
CA SER A 105 8.22 3.01 12.08
C SER A 105 8.55 4.28 11.29
N GLU A 106 9.56 4.23 10.42
CA GLU A 106 9.93 5.35 9.54
C GLU A 106 8.83 5.64 8.51
N ALA A 107 8.25 4.61 7.89
CA ALA A 107 7.17 4.72 6.93
C ALA A 107 5.91 5.37 7.54
N ARG A 108 5.49 4.91 8.73
CA ARG A 108 4.35 5.48 9.48
C ARG A 108 4.55 6.98 9.73
N ARG A 109 5.71 7.36 10.26
CA ARG A 109 6.05 8.77 10.51
C ARG A 109 6.03 9.61 9.24
N ARG A 110 6.57 9.08 8.14
CA ARG A 110 6.58 9.80 6.85
C ARG A 110 5.16 9.96 6.30
N MET A 111 4.29 8.97 6.44
CA MET A 111 2.88 9.09 6.06
C MET A 111 2.14 10.12 6.92
N GLN A 112 2.34 10.11 8.23
CA GLN A 112 1.79 11.13 9.14
C GLN A 112 2.21 12.54 8.71
N ASN A 113 3.50 12.75 8.43
CA ASN A 113 4.00 14.04 7.95
C ASN A 113 3.35 14.49 6.65
N VAL A 114 3.11 13.58 5.69
CA VAL A 114 2.40 13.91 4.45
C VAL A 114 0.98 14.43 4.74
N VAL A 115 0.27 13.82 5.70
CA VAL A 115 -1.06 14.30 6.10
C VAL A 115 -0.95 15.65 6.80
N PHE A 116 -0.02 15.82 7.74
CA PHE A 116 0.19 17.08 8.46
C PHE A 116 0.54 18.23 7.53
N ASP A 117 1.41 18.01 6.55
CA ASP A 117 1.73 18.99 5.51
C ASP A 117 0.48 19.35 4.69
N PHE A 118 -0.35 18.35 4.35
CA PHE A 118 -1.58 18.56 3.60
C PHE A 118 -2.65 19.37 4.36
N VAL A 119 -2.71 19.20 5.69
CA VAL A 119 -3.70 19.89 6.55
C VAL A 119 -3.12 21.09 7.33
N ASN A 120 -1.91 21.54 7.03
CA ASN A 120 -1.18 22.54 7.83
C ASN A 120 -1.91 23.88 8.02
N ASN A 121 -2.75 24.26 7.05
CA ASN A 121 -3.52 25.51 7.05
C ASN A 121 -4.92 25.37 7.68
N TYR A 122 -5.23 24.20 8.25
CA TYR A 122 -6.53 23.88 8.83
C TYR A 122 -6.39 23.64 10.33
N LYS A 123 -7.44 23.99 11.08
CA LYS A 123 -7.56 23.58 12.47
C LYS A 123 -8.14 22.16 12.49
N ASN A 124 -7.35 21.22 13.02
CA ASN A 124 -7.75 19.81 13.08
C ASN A 124 -8.09 19.42 14.52
N SER A 125 -9.06 18.54 14.68
CA SER A 125 -9.48 18.01 15.98
C SER A 125 -8.46 17.03 16.56
N ALA A 126 -8.40 16.92 17.88
CA ALA A 126 -7.59 15.89 18.54
C ALA A 126 -8.06 14.48 18.18
N ASP A 127 -9.37 14.28 18.01
CA ASP A 127 -9.97 13.02 17.60
C ASP A 127 -9.52 12.60 16.20
N PHE A 128 -9.43 13.53 15.25
CA PHE A 128 -8.87 13.27 13.92
C PHE A 128 -7.42 12.78 14.00
N LEU A 129 -6.58 13.47 14.77
CA LEU A 129 -5.16 13.10 14.92
C LEU A 129 -5.01 11.71 15.57
N SER A 130 -5.85 11.42 16.57
CA SER A 130 -5.91 10.11 17.22
C SER A 130 -6.32 9.01 16.23
N ALA A 131 -7.43 9.21 15.49
CA ALA A 131 -7.92 8.27 14.51
C ALA A 131 -6.92 8.04 13.36
N LEU A 132 -6.25 9.09 12.90
CA LEU A 132 -5.21 9.01 11.87
C LEU A 132 -4.08 8.07 12.30
N ASN A 133 -3.58 8.24 13.53
CA ASN A 133 -2.53 7.39 14.08
C ASN A 133 -2.98 5.94 14.20
N THR A 134 -4.20 5.70 14.70
CA THR A 134 -4.76 4.36 14.81
C THR A 134 -4.83 3.65 13.45
N ILE A 135 -5.31 4.32 12.40
CA ILE A 135 -5.41 3.74 11.06
C ILE A 135 -4.02 3.42 10.49
N ILE A 136 -3.07 4.35 10.59
CA ILE A 136 -1.70 4.14 10.08
C ILE A 136 -1.02 2.98 10.80
N GLU A 137 -1.16 2.87 12.12
CA GLU A 137 -0.59 1.76 12.89
C GLU A 137 -1.23 0.41 12.57
N ALA A 138 -2.54 0.39 12.30
CA ALA A 138 -3.26 -0.81 11.92
C ALA A 138 -2.94 -1.30 10.50
N ASN A 139 -2.69 -0.38 9.56
CA ASN A 139 -2.53 -0.72 8.15
C ASN A 139 -1.08 -0.93 7.69
N ILE A 140 -0.12 -0.27 8.35
CA ILE A 140 1.30 -0.33 7.99
C ILE A 140 2.00 -1.16 9.06
N ILE A 141 2.17 -2.46 8.85
CA ILE A 141 2.52 -3.42 9.91
C ILE A 141 3.86 -4.10 9.66
N VAL A 142 4.48 -4.57 10.74
CA VAL A 142 5.64 -5.46 10.63
C VAL A 142 5.15 -6.87 10.39
N GLY A 143 5.66 -7.54 9.37
CA GLY A 143 5.24 -8.89 9.03
C GLY A 143 6.12 -9.57 7.99
N ASN A 144 5.99 -10.89 7.93
CA ASN A 144 6.59 -11.72 6.88
C ASN A 144 5.48 -12.40 6.09
N THR A 145 5.22 -11.89 4.88
CA THR A 145 4.17 -12.39 3.97
C THR A 145 4.44 -13.81 3.48
N LEU A 146 5.67 -14.32 3.60
CA LEU A 146 6.05 -15.66 3.13
C LEU A 146 5.87 -16.76 4.18
N SER A 147 5.98 -16.45 5.47
CA SER A 147 5.99 -17.47 6.53
C SER A 147 4.67 -17.62 7.27
N ASP A 148 3.92 -16.53 7.47
CA ASP A 148 2.80 -16.53 8.41
C ASP A 148 1.55 -15.74 7.92
N PRO A 149 0.98 -16.05 6.73
CA PRO A 149 -0.19 -15.32 6.20
C PRO A 149 -1.44 -15.40 7.09
N SER A 150 -1.53 -16.38 8.00
CA SER A 150 -2.65 -16.46 8.96
C SER A 150 -2.49 -15.51 10.16
N LYS A 151 -1.27 -15.02 10.44
CA LYS A 151 -0.99 -14.09 11.56
C LYS A 151 -1.05 -12.62 11.12
N ILE A 152 -0.94 -12.38 9.81
CA ILE A 152 -1.07 -11.05 9.22
C ILE A 152 -2.55 -10.69 9.19
N ILE A 153 -2.91 -9.63 9.89
CA ILE A 153 -4.29 -9.13 10.01
C ILE A 153 -4.37 -7.76 9.36
N PHE A 154 -5.39 -7.58 8.53
CA PHE A 154 -5.79 -6.30 7.94
C PHE A 154 -7.19 -5.92 8.42
N PHE A 155 -7.44 -4.61 8.41
CA PHE A 155 -8.73 -4.03 8.73
C PHE A 155 -9.25 -3.26 7.51
N ASP A 156 -10.44 -3.60 7.03
CA ASP A 156 -11.14 -2.82 6.03
C ASP A 156 -12.02 -1.77 6.69
N PHE A 157 -11.96 -0.54 6.21
CA PHE A 157 -12.66 0.61 6.78
C PHE A 157 -13.64 1.17 5.74
N THR A 158 -14.94 0.95 5.97
CA THR A 158 -16.00 1.51 5.12
C THR A 158 -16.60 2.74 5.79
N PRO A 159 -16.42 3.96 5.23
CA PRO A 159 -16.93 5.18 5.85
C PRO A 159 -18.44 5.31 5.73
N ASP A 160 -19.07 5.84 6.78
CA ASP A 160 -20.39 6.44 6.75
C ASP A 160 -20.21 7.96 6.94
N PHE A 161 -20.41 8.71 5.85
CA PHE A 161 -20.23 10.17 5.84
C PHE A 161 -21.36 10.94 6.52
N GLU A 162 -22.54 10.34 6.69
CA GLU A 162 -23.66 10.98 7.39
C GLU A 162 -23.48 10.83 8.89
N ALA A 163 -23.18 9.61 9.36
CA ALA A 163 -22.99 9.31 10.77
C ALA A 163 -21.59 9.68 11.30
N LYS A 164 -20.63 9.97 10.41
CA LYS A 164 -19.20 10.18 10.71
C LYS A 164 -18.52 8.99 11.36
N THR A 165 -18.83 7.79 10.88
CA THR A 165 -18.29 6.54 11.43
C THR A 165 -17.58 5.71 10.38
N PHE A 166 -16.92 4.64 10.83
CA PHE A 166 -16.41 3.58 9.96
C PHE A 166 -16.99 2.25 10.42
N THR A 167 -17.49 1.46 9.47
CA THR A 167 -17.64 0.02 9.66
C THR A 167 -16.30 -0.65 9.43
N ILE A 168 -15.83 -1.41 10.42
CA ILE A 168 -14.51 -2.05 10.40
C ILE A 168 -14.67 -3.56 10.27
N SER A 169 -14.09 -4.15 9.21
CA SER A 169 -14.04 -5.60 9.01
C SER A 169 -12.62 -6.12 9.16
N LYS A 170 -12.44 -7.26 9.82
CA LYS A 170 -11.14 -7.89 10.04
C LYS A 170 -10.94 -9.04 9.05
N HIS A 171 -9.73 -9.10 8.46
CA HIS A 171 -9.33 -10.18 7.56
C HIS A 171 -7.90 -10.60 7.83
N THR A 172 -7.60 -11.89 7.72
CA THR A 172 -6.22 -12.38 7.62
C THR A 172 -5.74 -12.36 6.17
N LEU A 173 -4.43 -12.25 5.95
CA LEU A 173 -3.88 -12.36 4.59
C LEU A 173 -4.28 -13.69 3.94
N LYS A 174 -4.30 -14.78 4.70
CA LYS A 174 -4.77 -16.10 4.23
C LYS A 174 -6.22 -16.07 3.74
N GLU A 175 -7.14 -15.41 4.45
CA GLU A 175 -8.54 -15.29 4.03
C GLU A 175 -8.68 -14.44 2.77
N ILE A 176 -7.87 -13.38 2.64
CA ILE A 176 -7.83 -12.53 1.45
C ILE A 176 -7.34 -13.34 0.24
N GLU A 177 -6.22 -14.06 0.39
CA GLU A 177 -5.67 -14.92 -0.66
C GLU A 177 -6.67 -16.01 -1.06
N HIS A 178 -7.32 -16.64 -0.08
CA HIS A 178 -8.35 -17.63 -0.34
C HIS A 178 -9.56 -17.04 -1.08
N THR A 179 -10.00 -15.84 -0.70
CA THR A 179 -11.09 -15.14 -1.41
C THR A 179 -10.69 -14.85 -2.85
N PHE A 180 -9.46 -14.38 -3.07
CA PHE A 180 -8.93 -14.09 -4.41
C PHE A 180 -8.87 -15.36 -5.28
N GLU A 181 -8.37 -16.47 -4.74
CA GLU A 181 -8.31 -17.76 -5.44
C GLU A 181 -9.69 -18.30 -5.84
N ASN A 182 -10.73 -17.98 -5.06
CA ASN A 182 -12.10 -18.40 -5.30
C ASN A 182 -12.97 -17.31 -5.97
N THR A 183 -12.35 -16.29 -6.54
CA THR A 183 -13.05 -15.21 -7.26
C THR A 183 -12.71 -15.26 -8.75
N THR A 184 -13.72 -15.05 -9.60
CA THR A 184 -13.53 -14.88 -11.04
C THR A 184 -14.35 -13.72 -11.57
N THR A 185 -13.87 -13.08 -12.64
CA THR A 185 -14.62 -12.04 -13.36
C THR A 185 -15.13 -12.64 -14.67
N ALA A 186 -16.42 -12.46 -14.94
CA ALA A 186 -17.02 -12.96 -16.16
C ALA A 186 -17.93 -11.92 -16.80
N ASN A 187 -17.95 -11.91 -18.13
CA ASN A 187 -18.97 -11.21 -18.89
C ASN A 187 -20.36 -11.79 -18.56
N ALA A 188 -21.39 -10.95 -18.54
CA ALA A 188 -22.77 -11.34 -18.22
C ALA A 188 -23.28 -12.53 -19.07
N LEU A 189 -22.84 -12.65 -20.32
CA LEU A 189 -23.20 -13.76 -21.21
C LEU A 189 -22.53 -15.10 -20.86
N LYS A 190 -21.46 -15.07 -20.05
CA LYS A 190 -20.66 -16.23 -19.65
C LYS A 190 -20.82 -16.61 -18.17
N LEU A 191 -21.83 -16.06 -17.48
CA LEU A 191 -22.04 -16.32 -16.05
C LEU A 191 -22.20 -17.80 -15.72
N LYS A 192 -22.96 -18.56 -16.53
CA LYS A 192 -23.16 -20.00 -16.31
C LYS A 192 -21.83 -20.76 -16.32
N GLN A 193 -20.93 -20.43 -17.25
CA GLN A 193 -19.61 -21.05 -17.36
C GLN A 193 -18.72 -20.67 -16.17
N ALA A 194 -18.72 -19.39 -15.78
CA ALA A 194 -17.95 -18.90 -14.65
C ALA A 194 -18.37 -19.58 -13.33
N ILE A 195 -19.68 -19.72 -13.10
CA ILE A 195 -20.21 -20.42 -11.92
C ILE A 195 -19.83 -21.92 -11.97
N GLN A 196 -19.89 -22.56 -13.14
CA GLN A 196 -19.47 -23.96 -13.28
C GLN A 196 -17.97 -24.16 -12.98
N GLN A 197 -17.13 -23.21 -13.38
CA GLN A 197 -15.70 -23.21 -13.08
C GLN A 197 -15.44 -23.12 -11.57
N LEU A 198 -16.11 -22.20 -10.87
CA LEU A 198 -15.98 -22.06 -9.41
C LEU A 198 -16.50 -23.27 -8.62
N LYS A 199 -17.48 -24.01 -9.16
CA LYS A 199 -17.96 -25.27 -8.56
C LYS A 199 -16.99 -26.43 -8.73
N SER A 200 -16.07 -26.34 -9.69
CA SER A 200 -15.09 -27.38 -9.96
C SER A 200 -13.86 -27.18 -9.05
N PRO A 201 -13.17 -28.24 -8.62
CA PRO A 201 -11.94 -28.09 -7.84
C PRO A 201 -10.95 -27.19 -8.58
N PRO A 202 -10.24 -26.28 -7.88
CA PRO A 202 -9.26 -25.43 -8.53
C PRO A 202 -8.20 -26.31 -9.23
N PRO A 203 -7.79 -25.97 -10.46
CA PRO A 203 -6.73 -26.70 -11.13
C PRO A 203 -5.49 -26.73 -10.24
N LYS A 204 -4.85 -27.89 -10.09
CA LYS A 204 -3.62 -28.03 -9.28
C LYS A 204 -2.61 -26.99 -9.75
N LYS A 205 -2.18 -26.08 -8.87
CA LYS A 205 -1.10 -25.13 -9.14
C LYS A 205 0.16 -25.92 -9.56
N GLN A 206 0.50 -25.91 -10.85
CA GLN A 206 1.84 -26.29 -11.27
C GLN A 206 2.79 -25.21 -10.74
N ARG A 207 3.69 -25.57 -9.83
CA ARG A 207 4.80 -24.67 -9.47
C ARG A 207 5.56 -24.35 -10.77
N PRO A 208 5.90 -23.08 -11.04
CA PRO A 208 6.82 -22.77 -12.12
C PRO A 208 8.12 -23.53 -11.86
N SER A 209 8.50 -24.44 -12.76
CA SER A 209 9.82 -25.04 -12.71
C SER A 209 10.83 -23.93 -13.02
N LEU A 210 11.51 -23.41 -12.01
CA LEU A 210 12.69 -22.58 -12.20
C LEU A 210 13.82 -23.49 -12.70
N THR A 211 13.85 -23.76 -14.00
CA THR A 211 15.02 -24.35 -14.65
C THR A 211 16.08 -23.26 -14.71
N ILE A 212 16.95 -23.22 -13.70
CA ILE A 212 18.16 -22.39 -13.73
C ILE A 212 19.04 -22.93 -14.87
N LYS A 213 18.98 -22.29 -16.04
CA LYS A 213 19.97 -22.52 -17.08
C LYS A 213 21.31 -22.03 -16.55
N LYS A 214 22.23 -22.96 -16.27
CA LYS A 214 23.63 -22.63 -15.95
C LYS A 214 24.18 -21.67 -17.03
N PRO A 215 24.80 -20.54 -16.67
CA PRO A 215 25.37 -19.63 -17.65
C PRO A 215 26.48 -20.34 -18.42
N LYS A 216 26.39 -20.32 -19.75
CA LYS A 216 27.48 -20.77 -20.62
C LYS A 216 28.64 -19.79 -20.44
N HIS A 217 29.77 -20.29 -19.94
CA HIS A 217 31.01 -19.55 -19.86
C HIS A 217 31.48 -19.20 -21.29
N LYS A 218 31.21 -17.98 -21.76
CA LYS A 218 31.93 -17.43 -22.91
C LYS A 218 33.21 -16.81 -22.38
N GLN A 219 34.34 -17.48 -22.63
CA GLN A 219 35.65 -16.86 -22.52
C GLN A 219 35.73 -15.74 -23.56
N ASN A 220 35.42 -14.51 -23.16
CA ASN A 220 35.81 -13.35 -23.94
C ASN A 220 37.21 -12.95 -23.49
N LYS A 221 38.20 -13.22 -24.34
CA LYS A 221 39.51 -12.58 -24.26
C LYS A 221 39.29 -11.07 -24.38
N VAL A 222 39.56 -10.34 -23.31
CA VAL A 222 39.59 -8.87 -23.32
C VAL A 222 40.90 -8.47 -24.00
N GLN A 223 40.80 -7.84 -25.16
CA GLN A 223 41.90 -7.12 -25.79
C GLN A 223 41.89 -5.69 -25.25
N ILE A 224 43.05 -5.28 -24.74
CA ILE A 224 43.30 -4.03 -24.04
C ILE A 224 43.28 -2.88 -25.06
N GLY A 225 42.50 -1.84 -24.79
CA GLY A 225 42.48 -0.60 -25.55
C GLY A 225 42.52 0.57 -24.58
N LEU A 226 43.70 1.18 -24.49
CA LEU A 226 44.03 2.35 -23.70
C LEU A 226 43.48 3.60 -24.40
N PHE A 227 42.61 4.37 -23.74
CA PHE A 227 42.53 5.84 -23.77
C PHE A 227 41.78 6.32 -22.53
#